data_AF-T1AB43-F1
#
_entry.id   AF-T1AB43-F1
#
_cell.length_a   1.000
_cell.length_b   1.000
_cell.length_c   1.000
_cell.angle_alpha   90.00
_cell.angle_beta   90.00
_cell.angle_gamma   90.00
#
_symmetry.space_group_name_H-M   'P 1'
#
loop_
_entity.id
_entity.type
_entity.pdbx_description
1 polymer ?
#
loop_
_entity_poly.entity_id
_entity_poly.type
_entity_poly.pdbx_seq_one_letter_code
_entity_poly.pdbx_strand_id
1 'polypeptide(L)'
;MATSFLKALSRMLCLAALLPAVALAAQSSAPAPKRAGPDHTSSLRTAPTRLDRIGQVVVSVMIDGKGPFRFLVDTGADGSMISARLARKLGLVSPRNSGERVEGTTGTERMPWVRIARMRIGSIVKTDLRMPIAQSPVMTGLDGILGMAGFGPVRVAVDFQHDTVAIGPSRRGPMWGYLDIRAKRTAGGLLEIPARVGGVRCEAVIDTGAEETLGNFALRNALLRNAAKKAALADVYGVTKQISTGGLAHSPTLLLGPAAIRNLTIVYSDIP
;
A
#
# COMPACT_ATOMS: atom_id res chain seq x y z
N MET A 1 -66.63 -10.77 -44.55
CA MET A 1 -65.73 -11.06 -43.41
C MET A 1 -66.05 -10.06 -42.31
N ALA A 2 -66.15 -10.54 -41.09
CA ALA A 2 -66.99 -9.99 -40.03
C ALA A 2 -66.29 -8.97 -39.11
N THR A 3 -67.08 -7.98 -38.66
CA THR A 3 -67.19 -7.40 -37.28
C THR A 3 -65.92 -6.84 -36.59
N SER A 4 -65.78 -5.54 -36.26
CA SER A 4 -66.58 -4.64 -35.37
C SER A 4 -66.01 -4.53 -33.95
N PHE A 5 -65.88 -3.28 -33.45
CA PHE A 5 -66.17 -2.73 -32.10
C PHE A 5 -65.10 -1.70 -31.63
N LEU A 6 -65.25 -0.38 -31.75
CA LEU A 6 -66.09 0.66 -31.08
C LEU A 6 -65.66 1.09 -29.65
N LYS A 7 -65.37 2.41 -29.55
CA LYS A 7 -65.63 3.37 -28.43
C LYS A 7 -64.75 3.23 -27.17
N ALA A 8 -64.43 4.27 -26.40
CA ALA A 8 -65.20 5.46 -26.03
C ALA A 8 -64.22 6.54 -25.46
N LEU A 9 -64.34 7.82 -25.81
CA LEU A 9 -65.11 8.91 -25.15
C LEU A 9 -64.18 9.94 -24.49
N SER A 10 -64.04 11.08 -25.15
CA SER A 10 -63.50 12.32 -24.61
C SER A 10 -64.58 13.04 -23.79
N ARG A 11 -64.22 13.55 -22.61
CA ARG A 11 -64.94 14.61 -21.88
C ARG A 11 -63.86 15.60 -21.38
N MET A 12 -63.85 16.87 -21.84
CA MET A 12 -64.65 18.01 -21.32
C MET A 12 -64.56 18.10 -19.79
N LEU A 13 -64.38 19.24 -19.12
CA LEU A 13 -64.35 20.66 -19.44
C LEU A 13 -64.02 21.37 -18.10
N CYS A 14 -63.80 22.68 -18.15
CA CYS A 14 -64.13 23.68 -17.12
C CYS A 14 -62.95 24.33 -16.41
N LEU A 15 -62.57 25.46 -16.99
CA LEU A 15 -61.97 26.61 -16.33
C LEU A 15 -63.10 27.36 -15.58
N ALA A 16 -62.98 27.49 -14.27
CA ALA A 16 -63.74 28.43 -13.46
C ALA A 16 -62.75 29.33 -12.72
N ALA A 17 -62.83 30.63 -12.97
CA ALA A 17 -62.03 31.66 -12.33
C ALA A 17 -62.68 32.08 -11.01
N LEU A 18 -61.89 32.30 -9.95
CA LEU A 18 -62.26 33.21 -8.87
C LEU A 18 -61.02 33.80 -8.16
N LEU A 19 -61.18 35.09 -7.84
CA LEU A 19 -60.26 36.13 -7.39
C LEU A 19 -59.64 35.93 -5.99
N PRO A 20 -58.70 36.80 -5.56
CA PRO A 20 -57.55 36.47 -4.74
C PRO A 20 -57.81 36.63 -3.24
N ALA A 21 -57.14 35.81 -2.44
CA ALA A 21 -56.99 36.05 -1.00
C ALA A 21 -55.50 36.14 -0.67
N VAL A 22 -55.13 37.27 -0.10
CA VAL A 22 -53.81 37.60 0.42
C VAL A 22 -53.41 36.56 1.48
N ALA A 23 -52.26 35.93 1.28
CA ALA A 23 -51.62 35.11 2.30
C ALA A 23 -50.18 35.58 2.52
N LEU A 24 -49.91 35.85 3.79
CA LEU A 24 -48.68 36.26 4.44
C LEU A 24 -47.44 35.56 3.86
N ALA A 25 -46.44 36.35 3.47
CA ALA A 25 -45.13 35.86 3.08
C ALA A 25 -44.42 35.22 4.28
N ALA A 26 -44.48 33.89 4.36
CA ALA A 26 -43.52 33.12 5.14
C ALA A 26 -42.27 32.92 4.28
N GLN A 27 -41.18 33.61 4.64
CA GLN A 27 -39.85 33.36 4.09
C GLN A 27 -39.41 31.95 4.49
N SER A 28 -39.61 30.99 3.58
CA SER A 28 -38.88 29.72 3.61
C SER A 28 -37.60 29.92 2.80
N SER A 29 -36.48 30.06 3.48
CA SER A 29 -35.15 30.03 2.88
C SER A 29 -34.89 28.62 2.33
N ALA A 30 -35.21 28.41 1.05
CA ALA A 30 -34.79 27.22 0.34
C ALA A 30 -33.25 27.20 0.26
N PRO A 31 -32.58 26.11 0.65
CA PRO A 31 -31.13 26.01 0.47
C PRO A 31 -30.82 25.97 -1.02
N ALA A 32 -29.88 26.81 -1.45
CA ALA A 32 -29.36 26.83 -2.82
C ALA A 32 -28.91 25.42 -3.26
N PRO A 33 -29.11 25.05 -4.54
CA PRO A 33 -28.67 23.75 -5.04
C PRO A 33 -27.15 23.68 -4.92
N LYS A 34 -26.66 22.78 -4.05
CA LYS A 34 -25.25 22.41 -4.00
C LYS A 34 -24.86 21.91 -5.38
N ARG A 35 -23.94 22.62 -6.05
CA ARG A 35 -23.24 22.12 -7.23
C ARG A 35 -22.74 20.71 -6.93
N ALA A 36 -23.23 19.74 -7.69
CA ALA A 36 -22.67 18.41 -7.72
C ALA A 36 -21.21 18.54 -8.18
N GLY A 37 -20.27 18.38 -7.25
CA GLY A 37 -18.89 18.08 -7.58
C GLY A 37 -18.84 16.74 -8.31
N PRO A 38 -17.86 16.53 -9.19
CA PRO A 38 -17.81 15.32 -9.99
C PRO A 38 -17.69 14.10 -9.07
N ASP A 39 -18.59 13.15 -9.26
CA ASP A 39 -18.59 11.84 -8.62
C ASP A 39 -17.34 11.07 -9.08
N HIS A 40 -16.29 11.14 -8.26
CA HIS A 40 -15.04 10.43 -8.46
C HIS A 40 -14.82 9.42 -7.34
N THR A 41 -15.83 8.58 -7.12
CA THR A 41 -15.66 7.30 -6.46
C THR A 41 -14.94 6.31 -7.39
N SER A 42 -13.65 6.58 -7.68
CA SER A 42 -12.73 5.51 -8.09
C SER A 42 -12.63 4.56 -6.89
N SER A 43 -13.41 3.48 -6.93
CA SER A 43 -13.62 2.52 -5.84
C SER A 43 -12.32 1.82 -5.40
N LEU A 44 -11.48 2.53 -4.66
CA LEU A 44 -10.56 1.93 -3.71
C LEU A 44 -11.39 1.66 -2.47
N ARG A 45 -11.76 0.39 -2.26
CA ARG A 45 -12.42 -0.01 -1.02
C ARG A 45 -11.34 -0.25 0.02
N THR A 46 -11.20 0.74 0.90
CA THR A 46 -10.26 0.76 2.02
C THR A 46 -10.54 -0.41 2.97
N ALA A 47 -9.50 -1.17 3.31
CA ALA A 47 -9.54 -2.01 4.49
C ALA A 47 -9.13 -1.11 5.68
N PRO A 48 -9.78 -1.17 6.86
CA PRO A 48 -9.27 -0.47 8.01
C PRO A 48 -7.92 -1.10 8.38
N THR A 49 -6.90 -0.29 8.48
CA THR A 49 -5.58 -0.71 8.90
C THR A 49 -5.05 0.28 9.91
N ARG A 50 -3.99 -0.10 10.62
CA ARG A 50 -3.29 0.79 11.53
C ARG A 50 -1.83 0.73 11.11
N LEU A 51 -1.22 1.89 10.88
CA LEU A 51 0.22 1.99 11.07
C LEU A 51 0.46 1.58 12.53
N ASP A 52 1.30 0.59 12.77
CA ASP A 52 1.76 0.41 14.14
C ASP A 52 2.73 1.55 14.48
N ARG A 53 3.02 1.73 15.78
CA ARG A 53 3.90 2.81 16.25
C ARG A 53 5.36 2.68 15.76
N ILE A 54 5.66 1.67 14.92
CA ILE A 54 6.98 1.33 14.38
C ILE A 54 7.02 1.54 12.85
N GLY A 55 5.93 2.01 12.22
CA GLY A 55 5.89 2.30 10.79
C GLY A 55 5.53 1.11 9.90
N GLN A 56 5.04 0.01 10.47
CA GLN A 56 4.63 -1.16 9.72
C GLN A 56 3.33 -0.91 8.94
N VAL A 57 3.35 -1.29 7.65
CA VAL A 57 2.20 -1.23 6.76
C VAL A 57 1.33 -2.46 6.99
N VAL A 58 0.35 -2.39 7.89
CA VAL A 58 -0.54 -3.53 8.18
C VAL A 58 -1.80 -3.47 7.30
N VAL A 59 -2.40 -4.61 6.95
CA VAL A 59 -3.71 -4.72 6.29
C VAL A 59 -4.66 -5.69 6.97
N SER A 60 -5.96 -5.42 6.86
CA SER A 60 -7.01 -6.34 7.29
C SER A 60 -7.32 -7.37 6.21
N VAL A 61 -7.21 -8.65 6.56
CA VAL A 61 -7.38 -9.80 5.66
C VAL A 61 -8.48 -10.71 6.16
N MET A 62 -9.33 -11.18 5.24
CA MET A 62 -10.28 -12.26 5.53
C MET A 62 -9.74 -13.58 4.97
N ILE A 63 -9.81 -14.64 5.77
CA ILE A 63 -9.39 -16.00 5.40
C ILE A 63 -10.59 -16.92 5.54
N ASP A 64 -10.98 -17.58 4.46
CA ASP A 64 -12.12 -18.50 4.40
C ASP A 64 -13.39 -17.91 5.02
N GLY A 65 -13.63 -16.61 4.79
CA GLY A 65 -14.78 -15.87 5.31
C GLY A 65 -14.64 -15.38 6.76
N LYS A 66 -13.58 -15.75 7.48
CA LYS A 66 -13.30 -15.35 8.87
C LYS A 66 -12.31 -14.19 8.92
N GLY A 67 -12.37 -13.37 9.97
CA GLY A 67 -11.51 -12.20 10.16
C GLY A 67 -12.29 -10.95 10.61
N PRO A 68 -11.72 -9.75 10.50
CA PRO A 68 -10.42 -9.46 9.87
C PRO A 68 -9.22 -9.92 10.70
N PHE A 69 -8.16 -10.33 10.02
CA PHE A 69 -6.86 -10.68 10.57
C PHE A 69 -5.81 -9.64 10.15
N ARG A 70 -4.81 -9.40 11.00
CA ARG A 70 -3.80 -8.37 10.77
C ARG A 70 -2.60 -8.95 10.02
N PHE A 71 -2.33 -8.46 8.83
CA PHE A 71 -1.20 -8.90 8.02
C PHE A 71 -0.23 -7.74 7.78
N LEU A 72 1.05 -7.94 8.04
CA LEU A 72 2.08 -7.02 7.57
C LEU A 72 2.15 -7.12 6.04
N VAL A 73 2.10 -5.98 5.36
CA VAL A 73 2.40 -5.91 3.92
C VAL A 73 3.92 -5.94 3.79
N ASP A 74 4.41 -6.90 3.03
CA ASP A 74 5.84 -7.06 2.78
C ASP A 74 6.07 -7.09 1.27
N THR A 75 6.61 -5.98 0.76
CA THR A 75 6.96 -5.83 -0.65
C THR A 75 8.30 -6.49 -1.02
N GLY A 76 9.08 -6.90 -0.01
CA GLY A 76 10.30 -7.69 -0.16
C GLY A 76 10.06 -9.20 -0.20
N ALA A 77 8.88 -9.67 0.24
CA ALA A 77 8.55 -11.09 0.27
C ALA A 77 7.85 -11.61 -1.00
N ASP A 78 8.31 -12.75 -1.48
CA ASP A 78 7.71 -13.47 -2.61
C ASP A 78 6.38 -14.13 -2.26
N GLY A 79 6.32 -14.72 -1.07
CA GLY A 79 5.21 -15.50 -0.57
C GLY A 79 4.55 -14.88 0.66
N SER A 80 3.28 -15.24 0.90
CA SER A 80 2.56 -14.87 2.12
C SER A 80 2.60 -16.02 3.12
N MET A 81 2.62 -15.71 4.41
CA MET A 81 2.66 -16.70 5.51
C MET A 81 1.68 -16.33 6.61
N ILE A 82 1.27 -17.33 7.41
CA ILE A 82 0.40 -17.12 8.58
C ILE A 82 1.11 -17.50 9.87
N SER A 83 0.69 -16.91 10.97
CA SER A 83 1.20 -17.27 12.29
C SER A 83 0.65 -18.63 12.73
N ALA A 84 1.44 -19.37 13.50
CA ALA A 84 0.97 -20.59 14.16
C ALA A 84 -0.28 -20.34 15.03
N ARG A 85 -0.40 -19.15 15.64
CA ARG A 85 -1.58 -18.75 16.41
C ARG A 85 -2.82 -18.67 15.53
N LEU A 86 -2.72 -18.02 14.37
CA LEU A 86 -3.83 -17.91 13.43
C LEU A 86 -4.24 -19.28 12.87
N ALA A 87 -3.25 -20.11 12.49
CA ALA A 87 -3.51 -21.47 12.03
C ALA A 87 -4.34 -22.27 13.05
N ARG A 88 -3.93 -22.26 14.33
CA ARG A 88 -4.69 -22.88 15.43
C ARG A 88 -6.08 -22.27 15.61
N LYS A 89 -6.18 -20.94 15.61
CA LYS A 89 -7.46 -20.21 15.77
C LYS A 89 -8.47 -20.59 14.69
N LEU A 90 -8.00 -20.84 13.47
CA LEU A 90 -8.82 -21.23 12.34
C LEU A 90 -9.08 -22.73 12.25
N GLY A 91 -8.40 -23.55 13.06
CA GLY A 91 -8.46 -25.01 12.99
C GLY A 91 -7.80 -25.57 11.73
N LEU A 92 -6.83 -24.85 11.16
CA LEU A 92 -6.13 -25.28 9.94
C LEU A 92 -5.10 -26.35 10.28
N VAL A 93 -5.10 -27.42 9.50
CA VAL A 93 -4.23 -28.58 9.70
C VAL A 93 -3.27 -28.70 8.53
N SER A 94 -1.97 -28.75 8.84
CA SER A 94 -0.91 -29.01 7.87
C SER A 94 -1.04 -30.45 7.36
N PRO A 95 -0.91 -30.71 6.04
CA PRO A 95 -0.87 -32.08 5.52
C PRO A 95 0.27 -32.89 6.16
N ARG A 96 0.13 -34.21 6.30
CA ARG A 96 1.22 -35.05 6.83
C ARG A 96 2.48 -34.93 5.96
N ASN A 97 3.64 -34.84 6.61
CA ASN A 97 4.96 -34.66 5.97
C ASN A 97 5.08 -33.42 5.05
N SER A 98 4.17 -32.45 5.18
CA SER A 98 4.26 -31.18 4.47
C SER A 98 5.37 -30.32 5.05
N GLY A 99 6.22 -29.82 4.15
CA GLY A 99 7.20 -28.81 4.49
C GLY A 99 7.64 -28.15 3.19
N GLU A 100 7.46 -26.85 3.14
CA GLU A 100 7.81 -25.99 2.02
C GLU A 100 9.11 -25.28 2.35
N ARG A 101 10.01 -25.19 1.37
CA ARG A 101 11.28 -24.49 1.53
C ARG A 101 11.00 -23.00 1.39
N VAL A 102 11.28 -22.25 2.45
CA VAL A 102 11.13 -20.79 2.53
C VAL A 102 12.52 -20.20 2.62
N GLU A 103 12.81 -19.24 1.75
CA GLU A 103 14.06 -18.52 1.71
C GLU A 103 13.83 -17.11 2.28
N GLY A 104 14.66 -16.70 3.23
CA GLY A 104 14.61 -15.37 3.83
C GLY A 104 16.01 -14.84 4.13
N THR A 105 16.08 -13.64 4.68
CA THR A 105 17.35 -12.92 4.91
C THR A 105 18.33 -13.68 5.81
N THR A 106 17.83 -14.49 6.75
CA THR A 106 18.66 -15.26 7.69
C THR A 106 18.99 -16.67 7.19
N GLY A 107 18.57 -17.04 5.97
CA GLY A 107 18.81 -18.34 5.37
C GLY A 107 17.55 -19.05 4.92
N THR A 108 17.67 -20.35 4.69
CA THR A 108 16.61 -21.20 4.16
C THR A 108 16.08 -22.14 5.22
N GLU A 109 14.77 -22.20 5.38
CA GLU A 109 14.10 -23.06 6.36
C GLU A 109 12.99 -23.89 5.70
N ARG A 110 12.75 -25.10 6.20
CA ARG A 110 11.61 -25.91 5.78
C ARG A 110 10.46 -25.73 6.77
N MET A 111 9.41 -25.05 6.34
CA MET A 111 8.26 -24.71 7.19
C MET A 111 7.03 -25.57 6.85
N PRO A 112 6.24 -26.01 7.85
CA PRO A 112 4.92 -26.59 7.58
C PRO A 112 4.01 -25.56 6.90
N TRP A 113 3.01 -26.01 6.15
CA TRP A 113 2.10 -25.12 5.41
C TRP A 113 0.66 -25.60 5.48
N VAL A 114 -0.29 -24.66 5.40
CA VAL A 114 -1.73 -24.95 5.34
C VAL A 114 -2.33 -24.51 4.03
N ARG A 115 -3.40 -25.19 3.60
CA ARG A 115 -4.22 -24.77 2.48
C ARG A 115 -5.27 -23.78 2.97
N ILE A 116 -5.38 -22.64 2.29
CA ILE A 116 -6.44 -21.65 2.48
C ILE A 116 -7.25 -21.59 1.18
N ALA A 117 -8.56 -21.82 1.29
CA ALA A 117 -9.41 -21.86 0.10
C ALA A 117 -9.59 -20.47 -0.52
N ARG A 118 -9.70 -19.43 0.32
CA ARG A 118 -9.90 -18.06 -0.10
C ARG A 118 -9.27 -17.06 0.88
N MET A 119 -8.45 -16.17 0.35
CA MET A 119 -7.98 -14.97 1.03
C MET A 119 -8.56 -13.73 0.34
N ARG A 120 -9.04 -12.76 1.13
CA ARG A 120 -9.54 -11.48 0.62
C ARG A 120 -8.88 -10.30 1.32
N ILE A 121 -8.33 -9.37 0.53
CA ILE A 121 -7.76 -8.09 0.97
C ILE A 121 -8.46 -6.98 0.19
N GLY A 122 -9.24 -6.13 0.85
CA GLY A 122 -10.07 -5.15 0.16
C GLY A 122 -10.97 -5.82 -0.91
N SER A 123 -10.77 -5.43 -2.17
CA SER A 123 -11.43 -6.03 -3.35
C SER A 123 -10.67 -7.19 -4.01
N ILE A 124 -9.44 -7.46 -3.59
CA ILE A 124 -8.61 -8.53 -4.15
C ILE A 124 -9.00 -9.85 -3.48
N VAL A 125 -9.26 -10.87 -4.30
CA VAL A 125 -9.53 -12.24 -3.85
C VAL A 125 -8.50 -13.16 -4.47
N LYS A 126 -7.86 -13.97 -3.63
CA LYS A 126 -6.97 -15.06 -3.99
C LYS A 126 -7.58 -16.37 -3.53
N THR A 127 -7.42 -17.43 -4.31
CA THR A 127 -8.01 -18.75 -4.02
C THR A 127 -6.95 -19.83 -4.13
N ASP A 128 -7.19 -20.95 -3.44
CA ASP A 128 -6.29 -22.11 -3.40
C ASP A 128 -4.84 -21.75 -3.08
N LEU A 129 -4.65 -21.14 -1.91
CA LEU A 129 -3.35 -20.72 -1.42
C LEU A 129 -2.72 -21.79 -0.56
N ARG A 130 -1.42 -22.02 -0.75
CA ARG A 130 -0.56 -22.66 0.24
C ARG A 130 0.13 -21.57 1.03
N MET A 131 0.03 -21.63 2.35
CA MET A 131 0.61 -20.64 3.24
C MET A 131 1.50 -21.32 4.27
N PRO A 132 2.82 -21.07 4.24
CA PRO A 132 3.71 -21.46 5.32
C PRO A 132 3.21 -20.94 6.67
N ILE A 133 3.43 -21.75 7.70
CA ILE A 133 3.16 -21.40 9.09
C ILE A 133 4.47 -20.96 9.71
N ALA A 134 4.58 -19.68 10.01
CA ALA A 134 5.77 -19.12 10.63
C ALA A 134 5.63 -19.02 12.15
N GLN A 135 6.77 -19.19 12.82
CA GLN A 135 6.97 -18.95 14.25
C GLN A 135 8.10 -17.93 14.40
N SER A 136 7.82 -16.68 14.03
CA SER A 136 8.81 -15.59 14.10
C SER A 136 8.40 -14.53 15.13
N PRO A 137 9.36 -13.96 15.90
CA PRO A 137 9.12 -12.79 16.75
C PRO A 137 8.51 -11.61 15.98
N VAL A 138 8.83 -11.46 14.69
CA VAL A 138 8.26 -10.42 13.81
C VAL A 138 6.73 -10.53 13.73
N MET A 139 6.16 -11.72 13.94
CA MET A 139 4.71 -11.92 13.94
C MET A 139 4.03 -11.56 15.26
N THR A 140 4.75 -11.02 16.24
CA THR A 140 4.17 -10.61 17.53
C THR A 140 3.13 -9.52 17.29
N GLY A 141 1.87 -9.81 17.63
CA GLY A 141 0.76 -8.89 17.40
C GLY A 141 0.19 -8.89 15.98
N LEU A 142 0.79 -9.64 15.06
CA LEU A 142 0.32 -9.88 13.70
C LEU A 142 -0.23 -11.30 13.57
N ASP A 143 -1.08 -11.51 12.58
CA ASP A 143 -1.64 -12.82 12.24
C ASP A 143 -0.96 -13.44 11.02
N GLY A 144 -0.28 -12.65 10.19
CA GLY A 144 0.44 -13.10 9.01
C GLY A 144 1.34 -12.03 8.37
N ILE A 145 2.09 -12.44 7.35
CA ILE A 145 2.83 -11.55 6.44
C ILE A 145 2.26 -11.75 5.04
N LEU A 146 2.05 -10.65 4.33
CA LEU A 146 1.49 -10.58 2.99
C LEU A 146 2.60 -10.23 2.01
N GLY A 147 3.25 -11.26 1.45
CA GLY A 147 4.20 -11.11 0.37
C GLY A 147 3.52 -10.63 -0.91
N MET A 148 4.06 -9.56 -1.50
CA MET A 148 3.41 -8.84 -2.60
C MET A 148 3.87 -9.28 -4.00
N ALA A 149 4.87 -10.16 -4.15
CA ALA A 149 5.35 -10.57 -5.48
C ALA A 149 4.28 -11.33 -6.28
N GLY A 150 3.53 -12.21 -5.62
CA GLY A 150 2.43 -12.97 -6.22
C GLY A 150 1.19 -12.11 -6.56
N PHE A 151 1.15 -10.84 -6.17
CA PHE A 151 0.10 -9.91 -6.55
C PHE A 151 0.45 -9.34 -7.93
N GLY A 152 -0.52 -9.35 -8.87
CA GLY A 152 -0.33 -8.77 -10.21
C GLY A 152 -0.06 -7.26 -10.16
N PRO A 153 -0.39 -6.49 -11.21
CA PRO A 153 -0.29 -5.04 -11.16
C PRO A 153 -1.20 -4.49 -10.06
N VAL A 154 -0.62 -4.15 -8.91
CA VAL A 154 -1.32 -3.59 -7.74
C VAL A 154 -0.77 -2.21 -7.40
N ARG A 155 -1.62 -1.40 -6.77
CA ARG A 155 -1.25 -0.14 -6.15
C ARG A 155 -1.45 -0.29 -4.65
N VAL A 156 -0.43 0.08 -3.89
CA VAL A 156 -0.47 0.21 -2.44
C VAL A 156 -0.46 1.70 -2.14
N ALA A 157 -1.51 2.20 -1.49
CA ALA A 157 -1.61 3.58 -1.04
C ALA A 157 -1.54 3.58 0.49
N VAL A 158 -0.56 4.29 1.04
CA VAL A 158 -0.37 4.43 2.49
C VAL A 158 -0.67 5.88 2.85
N ASP A 159 -1.66 6.06 3.71
CA ASP A 159 -2.00 7.33 4.32
C ASP A 159 -1.50 7.33 5.76
N PHE A 160 -0.34 7.95 5.95
CA PHE A 160 0.30 8.06 7.26
C PHE A 160 -0.41 9.03 8.20
N GLN A 161 -1.25 9.94 7.70
CA GLN A 161 -1.98 10.88 8.56
C GLN A 161 -3.17 10.21 9.24
N HIS A 162 -3.83 9.30 8.52
CA HIS A 162 -5.01 8.59 8.98
C HIS A 162 -4.73 7.12 9.36
N ASP A 163 -3.46 6.71 9.34
CA ASP A 163 -3.01 5.34 9.61
C ASP A 163 -3.66 4.27 8.71
N THR A 164 -3.99 4.59 7.45
CA THR A 164 -4.70 3.66 6.55
C THR A 164 -3.87 3.18 5.36
N VAL A 165 -4.14 1.94 4.94
CA VAL A 165 -3.51 1.30 3.80
C VAL A 165 -4.59 0.75 2.88
N ALA A 166 -4.55 1.14 1.62
CA ALA A 166 -5.41 0.60 0.57
C ALA A 166 -4.57 -0.18 -0.45
N ILE A 167 -4.97 -1.42 -0.70
CA ILE A 167 -4.40 -2.24 -1.78
C ILE A 167 -5.48 -2.47 -2.82
N GLY A 168 -5.17 -2.17 -4.07
CA GLY A 168 -6.10 -2.35 -5.18
C GLY A 168 -5.39 -2.56 -6.51
N PRO A 169 -6.14 -2.75 -7.62
CA PRO A 169 -5.56 -2.84 -8.95
C PRO A 169 -4.75 -1.58 -9.29
N SER A 170 -3.60 -1.78 -9.93
CA SER A 170 -2.82 -0.66 -10.46
C SER A 170 -3.58 0.00 -11.61
N ARG A 171 -3.75 1.32 -11.54
CA ARG A 171 -4.37 2.14 -12.58
C ARG A 171 -3.34 3.11 -13.16
N ARG A 172 -3.56 3.58 -14.39
CA ARG A 172 -2.78 4.68 -14.98
C ARG A 172 -3.24 6.02 -14.38
N GLY A 173 -2.30 6.94 -14.21
CA GLY A 173 -2.55 8.29 -13.68
C GLY A 173 -2.35 8.41 -12.18
N PRO A 174 -2.09 9.63 -11.68
CA PRO A 174 -1.85 9.87 -10.27
C PRO A 174 -3.10 9.65 -9.42
N MET A 175 -2.94 9.23 -8.17
CA MET A 175 -3.98 9.29 -7.16
C MET A 175 -3.96 10.68 -6.52
N TRP A 176 -5.06 11.42 -6.66
CA TRP A 176 -5.18 12.73 -6.02
C TRP A 176 -4.96 12.63 -4.51
N GLY A 177 -4.16 13.53 -3.95
CA GLY A 177 -3.81 13.55 -2.53
C GLY A 177 -2.68 12.60 -2.12
N TYR A 178 -2.11 11.82 -3.05
CA TYR A 178 -0.96 10.95 -2.78
C TYR A 178 0.25 11.34 -3.62
N LEU A 179 1.43 11.02 -3.09
CA LEU A 179 2.68 11.03 -3.83
C LEU A 179 2.84 9.70 -4.56
N ASP A 180 2.59 9.68 -5.88
CA ASP A 180 2.75 8.46 -6.65
C ASP A 180 4.21 8.22 -7.05
N ILE A 181 4.73 7.07 -6.65
CA ILE A 181 6.04 6.58 -7.09
C ILE A 181 5.82 5.30 -7.90
N ARG A 182 6.29 5.30 -9.15
CA ARG A 182 6.20 4.12 -10.01
C ARG A 182 7.38 3.21 -9.75
N ALA A 183 7.10 2.02 -9.23
CA ALA A 183 8.05 0.93 -9.14
C ALA A 183 7.96 0.00 -10.36
N LYS A 184 9.08 -0.64 -10.67
CA LYS A 184 9.17 -1.80 -11.55
C LYS A 184 9.35 -3.04 -10.68
N ARG A 185 8.96 -4.21 -11.19
CA ARG A 185 9.32 -5.47 -10.54
C ARG A 185 10.65 -5.96 -11.08
N THR A 186 11.54 -6.39 -10.20
CA THR A 186 12.73 -7.15 -10.60
C THR A 186 12.32 -8.55 -11.06
N ALA A 187 13.27 -9.31 -11.63
CA ALA A 187 13.03 -10.73 -11.96
C ALA A 187 12.65 -11.57 -10.73
N GLY A 188 13.15 -11.19 -9.55
CA GLY A 188 12.82 -11.79 -8.25
C GLY A 188 11.65 -11.13 -7.54
N GLY A 189 10.75 -10.44 -8.26
CA GLY A 189 9.47 -9.97 -7.69
C GLY A 189 9.51 -8.68 -6.86
N LEU A 190 10.69 -8.24 -6.41
CA LEU A 190 10.91 -7.05 -5.60
C LEU A 190 10.48 -5.75 -6.31
N LEU A 191 10.00 -4.76 -5.55
CA LEU A 191 9.65 -3.45 -6.07
C LEU A 191 10.89 -2.54 -6.15
N GLU A 192 11.42 -2.35 -7.35
CA GLU A 192 12.58 -1.52 -7.63
C GLU A 192 12.17 -0.14 -8.16
N ILE A 193 12.86 0.89 -7.67
CA ILE A 193 12.66 2.28 -8.03
C ILE A 193 14.01 2.96 -8.23
N PRO A 194 14.23 3.66 -9.36
CA PRO A 194 15.41 4.48 -9.55
C PRO A 194 15.51 5.56 -8.46
N ALA A 195 16.68 5.65 -7.86
CA ALA A 195 16.96 6.51 -6.74
C ALA A 195 18.27 7.29 -6.90
N ARG A 196 18.42 8.34 -6.09
CA ARG A 196 19.68 9.06 -5.94
C ARG A 196 19.90 9.41 -4.48
N VAL A 197 20.99 8.91 -3.90
CA VAL A 197 21.42 9.30 -2.55
C VAL A 197 22.51 10.36 -2.69
N GLY A 198 22.17 11.59 -2.32
CA GLY A 198 23.04 12.75 -2.55
C GLY A 198 23.36 12.92 -4.04
N GLY A 199 24.60 12.63 -4.43
CA GLY A 199 25.06 12.67 -5.82
C GLY A 199 25.19 11.31 -6.51
N VAL A 200 24.91 10.20 -5.82
CA VAL A 200 25.12 8.84 -6.33
C VAL A 200 23.79 8.27 -6.82
N ARG A 201 23.72 7.89 -8.10
CA ARG A 201 22.58 7.14 -8.65
C ARG A 201 22.65 5.69 -8.17
N CYS A 202 21.51 5.13 -7.80
CA CYS A 202 21.35 3.75 -7.38
C CYS A 202 19.94 3.26 -7.70
N GLU A 203 19.73 1.96 -7.64
CA GLU A 203 18.39 1.38 -7.58
C GLU A 203 18.02 1.16 -6.11
N ALA A 204 16.79 1.48 -5.75
CA ALA A 204 16.26 1.24 -4.41
C ALA A 204 15.16 0.19 -4.49
N VAL A 205 15.21 -0.80 -3.60
CA VAL A 205 14.12 -1.74 -3.38
C VAL A 205 13.24 -1.19 -2.25
N ILE A 206 11.93 -1.17 -2.46
CA ILE A 206 10.97 -0.86 -1.40
C ILE A 206 10.62 -2.14 -0.67
N ASP A 207 10.94 -2.16 0.61
CA ASP A 207 10.60 -3.22 1.54
C ASP A 207 9.80 -2.63 2.71
N THR A 208 8.48 -2.82 2.69
CA THR A 208 7.60 -2.38 3.78
C THR A 208 7.64 -3.29 5.01
N GLY A 209 8.33 -4.42 4.94
CA GLY A 209 8.58 -5.34 6.06
C GLY A 209 9.89 -5.06 6.80
N ALA A 210 10.80 -4.26 6.22
CA ALA A 210 12.05 -3.88 6.85
C ALA A 210 11.88 -2.74 7.88
N GLU A 211 12.51 -2.88 9.04
CA GLU A 211 12.57 -1.82 10.07
C GLU A 211 13.67 -0.79 9.80
N GLU A 212 14.71 -1.18 9.06
CA GLU A 212 15.86 -0.34 8.75
C GLU A 212 16.06 -0.19 7.24
N THR A 213 16.60 0.95 6.84
CA THR A 213 17.09 1.12 5.47
C THR A 213 18.51 0.59 5.37
N LEU A 214 18.71 -0.34 4.44
CA LEU A 214 20.01 -0.93 4.18
C LEU A 214 20.65 -0.38 2.90
N GLY A 215 21.97 -0.35 2.85
CA GLY A 215 22.74 0.02 1.67
C GLY A 215 23.98 -0.86 1.50
N ASN A 216 24.34 -1.19 0.26
CA ASN A 216 25.55 -1.98 0.02
C ASN A 216 26.84 -1.14 0.15
N PHE A 217 27.99 -1.81 0.27
CA PHE A 217 29.28 -1.13 0.36
C PHE A 217 29.65 -0.36 -0.91
N ALA A 218 29.14 -0.73 -2.08
CA ALA A 218 29.34 0.02 -3.32
C ALA A 218 28.75 1.45 -3.20
N LEU A 219 27.53 1.56 -2.69
CA LEU A 219 26.87 2.84 -2.41
C LEU A 219 27.64 3.63 -1.35
N ARG A 220 28.01 3.00 -0.22
CA ARG A 220 28.82 3.63 0.83
C ARG A 220 30.10 4.25 0.27
N ASN A 221 30.86 3.46 -0.48
CA ASN A 221 32.15 3.89 -1.03
C ASN A 221 31.98 5.00 -2.07
N ALA A 222 30.92 4.96 -2.88
CA ALA A 222 30.60 6.03 -3.82
C ALA A 222 30.25 7.35 -3.11
N LEU A 223 29.50 7.29 -2.01
CA LEU A 223 29.16 8.45 -1.19
C LEU A 223 30.39 9.06 -0.53
N LEU A 224 31.26 8.23 0.06
CA LEU A 224 32.52 8.68 0.66
C LEU A 224 33.44 9.36 -0.37
N ARG A 225 33.58 8.78 -1.57
CA ARG A 225 34.34 9.41 -2.67
C ARG A 225 33.76 10.75 -3.08
N ASN A 226 32.44 10.88 -3.18
CA ASN A 226 31.80 12.14 -3.53
C ASN A 226 31.97 13.21 -2.43
N ALA A 227 31.93 12.81 -1.15
CA ALA A 227 32.20 13.70 -0.03
C ALA A 227 33.65 14.20 -0.05
N ALA A 228 34.63 13.29 -0.24
CA ALA A 228 36.04 13.65 -0.31
C ALA A 228 36.35 14.61 -1.48
N LYS A 229 35.76 14.38 -2.67
CA LYS A 229 35.89 15.30 -3.80
C LYS A 229 35.34 16.70 -3.50
N LYS A 230 34.19 16.78 -2.82
CA LYS A 230 33.60 18.06 -2.42
C LYS A 230 34.44 18.79 -1.38
N ALA A 231 34.99 18.06 -0.40
CA ALA A 231 35.90 18.63 0.60
C ALA A 231 37.17 19.19 -0.06
N ALA A 232 37.81 18.42 -0.93
CA ALA A 232 38.99 18.89 -1.67
C ALA A 232 38.69 20.14 -2.52
N LEU A 233 37.54 20.20 -3.19
CA LEU A 233 37.11 21.41 -3.88
C LEU A 233 36.88 22.59 -2.92
N ALA A 234 36.23 22.35 -1.77
CA ALA A 234 35.99 23.41 -0.77
C ALA A 234 37.29 23.96 -0.15
N ASP A 235 38.30 23.10 0.06
CA ASP A 235 39.63 23.51 0.51
C ASP A 235 40.35 24.35 -0.57
N VAL A 236 40.22 23.98 -1.85
CA VAL A 236 40.74 24.77 -2.99
C VAL A 236 40.06 26.15 -3.08
N TYR A 237 38.80 26.27 -2.65
CA TYR A 237 38.06 27.53 -2.59
C TYR A 237 38.07 28.20 -1.19
N GLY A 238 38.86 27.71 -0.24
CA GLY A 238 39.17 28.39 1.03
C GLY A 238 38.08 28.39 2.11
N VAL A 239 37.16 27.42 2.16
CA VAL A 239 36.12 27.36 3.20
C VAL A 239 36.28 26.11 4.08
N THR A 240 36.92 26.26 5.24
CA THR A 240 37.17 25.19 6.22
C THR A 240 35.93 24.79 7.04
N LYS A 241 35.63 23.48 7.18
CA LYS A 241 35.60 22.71 8.47
C LYS A 241 34.89 21.34 8.43
N GLN A 242 35.48 20.43 9.24
CA GLN A 242 34.96 19.27 9.99
C GLN A 242 34.16 18.16 9.30
N ILE A 243 34.75 16.96 9.28
CA ILE A 243 34.06 15.68 8.98
C ILE A 243 34.09 14.84 10.26
N SER A 244 32.92 14.38 10.71
CA SER A 244 32.76 13.48 11.86
C SER A 244 32.84 12.02 11.41
N THR A 245 33.70 11.24 12.08
CA THR A 245 34.04 9.86 11.74
C THR A 245 33.34 8.92 12.71
N GLY A 246 32.24 8.29 12.29
CA GLY A 246 31.59 7.27 13.12
C GLY A 246 30.43 6.60 12.41
N GLY A 247 30.66 5.36 11.94
CA GLY A 247 29.75 4.25 11.58
C GLY A 247 28.28 4.46 11.14
N LEU A 248 27.56 5.42 11.71
CA LEU A 248 26.22 5.86 11.34
C LEU A 248 26.34 7.24 10.68
N ALA A 249 26.30 7.27 9.34
CA ALA A 249 26.21 8.52 8.63
C ALA A 249 24.74 8.86 8.40
N HIS A 250 24.30 10.06 8.82
CA HIS A 250 23.09 10.62 8.23
C HIS A 250 23.27 10.65 6.72
N SER A 251 22.38 9.98 6.01
CA SER A 251 22.45 9.95 4.56
C SER A 251 22.19 11.35 4.01
N PRO A 252 22.94 11.78 2.98
CA PRO A 252 22.49 12.87 2.11
C PRO A 252 21.05 12.63 1.64
N THR A 253 20.36 13.68 1.20
CA THR A 253 18.99 13.54 0.71
C THR A 253 18.86 12.39 -0.29
N LEU A 254 17.96 11.45 0.02
CA LEU A 254 17.52 10.40 -0.88
C LEU A 254 16.41 10.97 -1.76
N LEU A 255 16.59 10.89 -3.06
CA LEU A 255 15.57 11.20 -4.05
C LEU A 255 15.04 9.89 -4.62
N LEU A 256 13.72 9.73 -4.58
CA LEU A 256 13.03 8.52 -4.99
C LEU A 256 11.81 8.93 -5.83
N GLY A 257 11.95 8.91 -7.15
CA GLY A 257 10.97 9.53 -8.05
C GLY A 257 10.73 11.01 -7.68
N PRO A 258 9.47 11.45 -7.44
CA PRO A 258 9.16 12.81 -6.99
C PRO A 258 9.42 13.06 -5.49
N ALA A 259 9.77 12.03 -4.71
CA ALA A 259 10.01 12.15 -3.27
C ALA A 259 11.42 12.61 -2.93
N ALA A 260 11.54 13.43 -1.89
CA ALA A 260 12.82 13.78 -1.27
C ALA A 260 12.78 13.42 0.23
N ILE A 261 13.59 12.46 0.63
CA ILE A 261 13.70 11.98 2.01
C ILE A 261 15.01 12.53 2.59
N ARG A 262 14.93 13.20 3.72
CA ARG A 262 16.08 13.80 4.43
C ARG A 262 16.27 13.09 5.77
N ASN A 263 17.48 13.19 6.31
CA ASN A 263 17.85 12.63 7.61
C ASN A 263 17.61 11.10 7.71
N LEU A 264 17.75 10.41 6.58
CA LEU A 264 17.61 8.95 6.53
C LEU A 264 18.86 8.30 7.13
N THR A 265 18.68 7.37 8.05
CA THR A 265 19.76 6.50 8.53
C THR A 265 19.87 5.31 7.59
N ILE A 266 21.07 5.05 7.08
CA ILE A 266 21.36 3.87 6.26
C ILE A 266 22.37 3.01 6.99
N VAL A 267 22.02 1.76 7.23
CA VAL A 267 22.96 0.75 7.72
C VAL A 267 23.64 0.10 6.52
N TYR A 268 24.97 0.14 6.50
CA TYR A 268 25.74 -0.42 5.39
C TYR A 268 26.24 -1.82 5.72
N SER A 269 25.89 -2.78 4.87
CA SER A 269 26.29 -4.17 4.99
C SER A 269 26.58 -4.79 3.61
N ASP A 270 27.07 -6.02 3.63
CA ASP A 270 27.17 -6.83 2.42
C ASP A 270 25.78 -7.39 2.11
N ILE A 271 25.14 -6.85 1.08
CA ILE A 271 23.78 -7.20 0.67
C ILE A 271 23.87 -7.60 -0.80
N PRO A 272 23.40 -8.80 -1.17
CA PRO A 272 23.48 -9.30 -2.54
C PRO A 272 22.69 -8.46 -3.55
#